data_AF-A0A8T5REZ6-F1
#
_entry.id   AF-A0A8T5REZ6-F1
#
_cell.length_a   1.000
_cell.length_b   1.000
_cell.length_c   1.000
_cell.angle_alpha   90.00
_cell.angle_beta   90.00
_cell.angle_gamma   90.00
#
_symmetry.space_group_name_H-M   'P 1'
#
loop_
_entity.id
_entity.type
_entity.pdbx_description
1 polymer ?
#
loop_
_entity_poly.entity_id
_entity_poly.type
_entity_poly.pdbx_seq_one_letter_code
_entity_poly.pdbx_strand_id
1 'polypeptide(L)'
;MYRKINDPIFGLIELSKVESLIVDTPIFQRLRYIKQLALANYIYPCANHDRFSHCLGVFYLTDKICDVLNKKNQNLLDSYSISNLKMAALLHDLGHSPFSHALEFYRKKDEFDIKQFPFFFRIPHEEFSTYLIKNSYLKDLLLENGYDVNLICNLIEGNDIENLILSRIINWELDSDRLDYILRDSYFTGVGFGNINYHYLLNSFNCYNNKRIVIDSKAIRDIEHFIISRFSLHDRVYTHKTGSYFTYMLTYSAYYSILNEYFLPFRSKKELNEIISDKEHSKKFLEFSDFYLFGIFYRIYQKLKESKREEDINLSRIFEAVIYRKKNFKIKKYSIFTSKSESETDILKYRIKNHLDTLINEYPNEIFVHTPKNVFTKYLSTKIPSSGLTNEIEEKFKEEEEQTIWIQEKDKIPEIFYRTNETFFRKIHDFGITKVLIYINKENNELIKKFNSIELKIKKLIYNS
;
A
#
# COMPACT_ATOMS: atom_id res chain seq x y z
N MET A 1 -20.17 -14.16 24.47
CA MET A 1 -18.92 -13.74 25.14
C MET A 1 -18.03 -13.12 24.09
N TYR A 2 -17.57 -11.89 24.30
CA TYR A 2 -16.62 -11.23 23.40
C TYR A 2 -15.23 -11.86 23.56
N ARG A 3 -14.54 -12.13 22.45
CA ARG A 3 -13.13 -12.53 22.48
C ARG A 3 -12.30 -11.27 22.65
N LYS A 4 -11.28 -11.32 23.51
CA LYS A 4 -10.31 -10.23 23.67
C LYS A 4 -8.97 -10.65 23.11
N ILE A 5 -8.35 -9.81 22.31
CA ILE A 5 -7.00 -9.99 21.77
C ILE A 5 -6.15 -8.84 22.27
N ASN A 6 -4.97 -9.15 22.81
CA ASN A 6 -4.03 -8.13 23.26
C ASN A 6 -3.15 -7.69 22.09
N ASP A 7 -3.14 -6.39 21.80
CA ASP A 7 -2.29 -5.74 20.82
C ASP A 7 -1.34 -4.75 21.53
N PRO A 8 -0.04 -4.76 21.22
CA PRO A 8 0.95 -3.93 21.92
C PRO A 8 0.80 -2.42 21.67
N ILE A 9 0.07 -2.01 20.63
CA ILE A 9 -0.12 -0.61 20.24
C ILE A 9 -1.44 -0.08 20.79
N PHE A 10 -2.51 -0.87 20.65
CA PHE A 10 -3.88 -0.43 21.00
C PHE A 10 -4.42 -1.03 22.30
N GLY A 11 -3.72 -1.97 22.92
CA GLY A 11 -4.19 -2.68 24.10
C GLY A 11 -5.21 -3.76 23.75
N LEU A 12 -6.33 -3.82 24.48
CA LEU A 12 -7.33 -4.88 24.28
C LEU A 12 -8.27 -4.56 23.11
N ILE A 13 -8.21 -5.40 22.08
CA ILE A 13 -9.14 -5.40 20.95
C ILE A 13 -10.24 -6.42 21.23
N GLU A 14 -11.49 -5.96 21.25
CA GLU A 14 -12.66 -6.79 21.52
C GLU A 14 -13.37 -7.19 20.22
N LEU A 15 -13.58 -8.49 20.04
CA LEU A 15 -14.30 -9.07 18.90
C LEU A 15 -15.61 -9.68 19.39
N SER A 16 -16.69 -9.38 18.68
CA SER A 16 -17.97 -10.06 18.78
C SER A 16 -17.84 -11.55 18.41
N LYS A 17 -18.94 -12.29 18.61
CA LYS A 17 -19.00 -13.70 18.24
C LYS A 17 -18.75 -13.90 16.74
N VAL A 18 -19.34 -13.05 15.88
CA VAL A 18 -19.23 -13.21 14.43
C VAL A 18 -17.84 -12.82 13.94
N GLU A 19 -17.30 -11.69 14.40
CA GLU A 19 -15.93 -11.27 14.08
C GLU A 19 -14.93 -12.35 14.52
N SER A 20 -15.15 -12.99 15.69
CA SER A 20 -14.32 -14.12 16.14
C SER A 20 -14.40 -15.33 15.20
N LEU A 21 -15.61 -15.66 14.72
CA LEU A 21 -15.79 -16.77 13.76
C LEU A 21 -15.05 -16.51 12.45
N ILE A 22 -15.12 -15.28 11.94
CA ILE A 22 -14.41 -14.85 10.73
C ILE A 22 -12.89 -14.91 10.96
N VAL A 23 -12.41 -14.36 12.07
CA VAL A 23 -10.98 -14.37 12.44
C VAL A 23 -10.45 -15.80 12.56
N ASP A 24 -11.25 -16.76 13.03
CA ASP A 24 -10.86 -18.17 13.20
C ASP A 24 -10.95 -19.00 11.90
N THR A 25 -11.28 -18.39 10.77
CA THR A 25 -11.23 -19.09 9.48
C THR A 25 -9.79 -19.31 9.02
N PRO A 26 -9.46 -20.45 8.38
CA PRO A 26 -8.15 -20.66 7.77
C PRO A 26 -7.72 -19.56 6.79
N ILE A 27 -8.68 -18.99 6.04
CA ILE A 27 -8.42 -17.92 5.08
C ILE A 27 -7.87 -16.68 5.80
N PHE A 28 -8.47 -16.30 6.94
CA PHE A 28 -8.01 -15.17 7.76
C PHE A 28 -6.74 -15.50 8.56
N GLN A 29 -6.67 -16.68 9.18
CA GLN A 29 -5.50 -17.12 9.97
C GLN A 29 -4.22 -17.18 9.14
N ARG A 30 -4.31 -17.39 7.82
CA ARG A 30 -3.17 -17.31 6.89
C ARG A 30 -2.40 -16.00 7.02
N LEU A 31 -3.07 -14.89 7.32
CA LEU A 31 -2.45 -13.56 7.43
C LEU A 31 -1.37 -13.49 8.51
N ARG A 32 -1.34 -14.41 9.49
CA ARG A 32 -0.25 -14.56 10.47
C ARG A 32 1.10 -14.94 9.85
N TYR A 33 1.05 -15.53 8.67
CA TYR A 33 2.20 -16.04 7.94
C TYR A 33 2.55 -15.15 6.74
N ILE A 34 2.03 -13.93 6.73
CA ILE A 34 2.33 -12.89 5.73
C ILE A 34 2.82 -11.67 6.49
N LYS A 35 4.11 -11.37 6.37
CA LYS A 35 4.70 -10.20 7.03
C LYS A 35 4.18 -8.91 6.40
N GLN A 36 3.84 -7.94 7.25
CA GLN A 36 3.39 -6.61 6.81
C GLN A 36 4.39 -5.97 5.85
N LEU A 37 5.68 -6.02 6.24
CA LEU A 37 6.78 -5.35 5.55
C LEU A 37 7.74 -6.31 4.82
N ALA A 38 7.25 -7.49 4.41
CA ALA A 38 8.04 -8.48 3.66
C ALA A 38 9.41 -8.77 4.32
N LEU A 39 10.52 -8.45 3.62
CA LEU A 39 11.90 -8.66 4.08
C LEU A 39 12.49 -7.44 4.81
N ALA A 40 11.68 -6.46 5.24
CA ALA A 40 12.17 -5.33 6.02
C ALA A 40 12.85 -5.77 7.33
N ASN A 41 12.51 -6.95 7.84
CA ASN A 41 13.18 -7.57 8.99
C ASN A 41 14.68 -7.84 8.76
N TYR A 42 15.17 -7.85 7.51
CA TYR A 42 16.61 -7.92 7.21
C TYR A 42 17.34 -6.60 7.51
N ILE A 43 16.60 -5.51 7.71
CA ILE A 43 17.12 -4.19 8.03
C ILE A 43 16.75 -3.83 9.46
N TYR A 44 15.51 -4.12 9.84
CA TYR A 44 14.92 -3.83 11.15
C TYR A 44 14.54 -5.16 11.82
N PRO A 45 15.42 -5.82 12.58
CA PRO A 45 15.22 -7.21 13.04
C PRO A 45 13.89 -7.48 13.77
N CYS A 46 13.28 -6.46 14.37
CA CYS A 46 12.01 -6.56 15.08
C CYS A 46 10.76 -6.37 14.19
N ALA A 47 10.91 -5.97 12.91
CA ALA A 47 9.83 -5.79 11.94
C ALA A 47 9.26 -7.14 11.44
N ASN A 48 8.75 -7.95 12.36
CA ASN A 48 8.17 -9.28 12.12
C ASN A 48 6.65 -9.30 12.30
N HIS A 49 6.02 -8.15 12.48
CA HIS A 49 4.57 -8.05 12.53
C HIS A 49 3.94 -8.47 11.19
N ASP A 50 2.71 -8.95 11.30
CA ASP A 50 1.99 -9.63 10.24
C ASP A 50 0.71 -8.88 9.84
N ARG A 51 0.18 -9.22 8.67
CA ARG A 51 -1.08 -8.66 8.15
C ARG A 51 -2.25 -8.95 9.09
N PHE A 52 -2.21 -10.06 9.83
CA PHE A 52 -3.24 -10.42 10.81
C PHE A 52 -3.36 -9.36 11.91
N SER A 53 -2.24 -8.97 12.52
CA SER A 53 -2.21 -7.94 13.57
C SER A 53 -2.61 -6.57 13.05
N HIS A 54 -2.20 -6.25 11.82
CA HIS A 54 -2.61 -5.04 11.11
C HIS A 54 -4.13 -4.98 10.92
N CYS A 55 -4.76 -6.01 10.32
CA CYS A 55 -6.21 -6.05 10.13
C CYS A 55 -7.01 -5.87 11.43
N LEU A 56 -6.54 -6.44 12.55
CA LEU A 56 -7.17 -6.25 13.85
C LEU A 56 -7.05 -4.81 14.36
N GLY A 57 -5.90 -4.17 14.16
CA GLY A 57 -5.71 -2.78 14.54
C GLY A 57 -6.50 -1.81 13.67
N VAL A 58 -6.59 -2.05 12.35
CA VAL A 58 -7.49 -1.29 11.45
C VAL A 58 -8.94 -1.44 11.91
N PHE A 59 -9.41 -2.66 12.16
CA PHE A 59 -10.74 -2.93 12.74
C PHE A 59 -11.00 -2.11 14.03
N TYR A 60 -10.04 -2.09 14.95
CA TYR A 60 -10.15 -1.33 16.20
C TYR A 60 -10.23 0.18 15.96
N LEU A 61 -9.36 0.72 15.10
CA LEU A 61 -9.35 2.14 14.78
C LEU A 61 -10.63 2.58 14.06
N THR A 62 -11.15 1.77 13.13
CA THR A 62 -12.43 1.99 12.46
C THR A 62 -13.57 2.11 13.48
N ASP A 63 -13.66 1.19 14.45
CA ASP A 63 -14.66 1.23 15.52
C ASP A 63 -14.57 2.53 16.34
N LYS A 64 -13.35 2.96 16.69
CA LYS A 64 -13.12 4.19 17.46
C LYS A 64 -13.46 5.46 16.67
N ILE A 65 -13.19 5.49 15.37
CA ILE A 65 -13.58 6.61 14.50
C ILE A 65 -15.11 6.69 14.43
N CYS A 66 -15.80 5.57 14.22
CA CYS A 66 -17.27 5.51 14.23
C CYS A 66 -17.87 6.02 15.56
N ASP A 67 -17.32 5.58 16.69
CA ASP A 67 -17.73 6.04 18.03
C ASP A 67 -17.64 7.56 18.17
N VAL A 68 -16.53 8.16 17.73
CA VAL A 68 -16.31 9.62 17.82
C VAL A 68 -17.27 10.37 16.90
N LEU A 69 -17.43 9.91 15.65
CA LEU A 69 -18.32 10.54 14.69
C LEU A 69 -19.77 10.54 15.18
N ASN A 70 -20.27 9.41 15.70
CA ASN A 70 -21.63 9.32 16.22
C ASN A 70 -21.87 10.20 17.46
N LYS A 71 -20.90 10.27 18.37
CA LYS A 71 -20.98 11.13 19.57
C LYS A 71 -21.08 12.62 19.20
N LYS A 72 -20.38 13.06 18.15
CA LYS A 72 -20.35 14.47 17.74
C LYS A 72 -21.50 14.86 16.80
N ASN A 73 -22.02 13.91 16.02
CA ASN A 73 -22.92 14.19 14.89
C ASN A 73 -24.28 13.49 15.01
N GLN A 74 -24.81 13.37 16.25
CA GLN A 74 -26.17 12.86 16.53
C GLN A 74 -26.47 11.49 15.88
N ASN A 75 -25.58 10.51 16.05
CA ASN A 75 -25.70 9.17 15.44
C ASN A 75 -25.74 9.20 13.91
N LEU A 76 -24.78 9.90 13.32
CA LEU A 76 -24.54 9.98 11.87
C LEU A 76 -24.54 8.61 11.16
N LEU A 77 -23.96 7.59 11.80
CA LEU A 77 -23.79 6.24 11.28
C LEU A 77 -24.68 5.27 12.06
N ASP A 78 -25.54 4.53 11.36
CA ASP A 78 -26.35 3.48 11.97
C ASP A 78 -25.54 2.21 12.27
N SER A 79 -26.12 1.31 13.08
CA SER A 79 -25.45 0.08 13.49
C SER A 79 -25.16 -0.86 12.33
N TYR A 80 -26.00 -0.85 11.29
CA TYR A 80 -25.81 -1.67 10.09
C TYR A 80 -24.54 -1.23 9.34
N SER A 81 -24.40 0.06 9.08
CA SER A 81 -23.27 0.69 8.42
C SER A 81 -21.97 0.48 9.20
N ILE A 82 -22.01 0.67 10.52
CA ILE A 82 -20.85 0.44 11.40
C ILE A 82 -20.41 -1.02 11.37
N SER A 83 -21.35 -1.96 11.46
CA SER A 83 -21.02 -3.39 11.46
C SER A 83 -20.37 -3.82 10.14
N ASN A 84 -20.92 -3.41 8.99
CA ASN A 84 -20.36 -3.71 7.68
C ASN A 84 -19.01 -3.01 7.45
N LEU A 85 -18.86 -1.75 7.87
CA LEU A 85 -17.60 -1.02 7.75
C LEU A 85 -16.48 -1.66 8.59
N LYS A 86 -16.79 -2.08 9.82
CA LYS A 86 -15.83 -2.81 10.67
C LYS A 86 -15.44 -4.15 10.03
N MET A 87 -16.38 -4.86 9.44
CA MET A 87 -16.08 -6.12 8.74
C MET A 87 -15.24 -5.88 7.48
N ALA A 88 -15.50 -4.80 6.73
CA ALA A 88 -14.66 -4.38 5.61
C ALA A 88 -13.23 -4.05 6.07
N ALA A 89 -13.08 -3.25 7.14
CA ALA A 89 -11.79 -2.96 7.76
C ALA A 89 -11.03 -4.23 8.19
N LEU A 90 -11.74 -5.20 8.78
CA LEU A 90 -11.14 -6.47 9.18
C LEU A 90 -10.64 -7.27 7.96
N LEU A 91 -11.38 -7.26 6.85
CA LEU A 91 -11.14 -8.13 5.68
C LEU A 91 -10.38 -7.45 4.52
N HIS A 92 -10.06 -6.16 4.60
CA HIS A 92 -9.52 -5.38 3.46
C HIS A 92 -8.24 -6.00 2.86
N ASP A 93 -7.42 -6.61 3.71
CA ASP A 93 -6.10 -7.15 3.39
C ASP A 93 -6.09 -8.68 3.17
N LEU A 94 -7.26 -9.32 3.13
CA LEU A 94 -7.41 -10.77 3.00
C LEU A 94 -6.72 -11.34 1.75
N GLY A 95 -6.69 -10.55 0.68
CA GLY A 95 -6.11 -10.85 -0.63
C GLY A 95 -4.61 -10.58 -0.74
N HIS A 96 -3.90 -10.22 0.33
CA HIS A 96 -2.46 -10.07 0.19
C HIS A 96 -1.76 -11.38 -0.22
N SER A 97 -0.83 -11.23 -1.17
CA SER A 97 0.06 -12.29 -1.59
C SER A 97 1.18 -12.51 -0.55
N PRO A 98 1.88 -13.66 -0.61
CA PRO A 98 3.13 -13.84 0.14
C PRO A 98 4.07 -12.65 -0.08
N PHE A 99 4.67 -12.17 0.99
CA PHE A 99 5.51 -10.98 1.06
C PHE A 99 4.80 -9.69 0.67
N SER A 100 3.48 -9.62 0.85
CA SER A 100 2.71 -8.38 0.75
C SER A 100 2.94 -7.67 -0.60
N HIS A 101 3.08 -6.34 -0.61
CA HIS A 101 3.34 -5.56 -1.82
C HIS A 101 4.61 -5.96 -2.59
N ALA A 102 5.55 -6.70 -1.99
CA ALA A 102 6.75 -7.13 -2.71
C ALA A 102 6.40 -8.02 -3.92
N LEU A 103 5.34 -8.83 -3.84
CA LEU A 103 4.91 -9.73 -4.92
C LEU A 103 3.59 -9.29 -5.58
N GLU A 104 3.26 -8.00 -5.53
CA GLU A 104 2.19 -7.43 -6.36
C GLU A 104 2.69 -7.20 -7.79
N PHE A 105 2.78 -8.28 -8.55
CA PHE A 105 3.31 -8.26 -9.92
C PHE A 105 2.50 -7.40 -10.89
N TYR A 106 1.21 -7.17 -10.65
CA TYR A 106 0.40 -6.22 -11.41
C TYR A 106 1.04 -4.82 -11.51
N ARG A 107 1.66 -4.35 -10.41
CA ARG A 107 2.37 -3.06 -10.35
C ARG A 107 3.71 -3.08 -11.09
N LYS A 108 4.19 -4.25 -11.52
CA LYS A 108 5.49 -4.50 -12.15
C LYS A 108 5.37 -5.06 -13.57
N LYS A 109 4.22 -4.87 -14.22
CA LYS A 109 3.92 -5.36 -15.58
C LYS A 109 4.88 -4.84 -16.66
N ASP A 110 5.56 -3.73 -16.41
CA ASP A 110 6.57 -3.16 -17.31
C ASP A 110 7.96 -3.82 -17.14
N GLU A 111 8.19 -4.49 -16.01
CA GLU A 111 9.44 -5.18 -15.67
C GLU A 111 9.38 -6.70 -15.94
N PHE A 112 8.18 -7.30 -15.84
CA PHE A 112 7.98 -8.75 -15.91
C PHE A 112 6.84 -9.10 -16.88
N ASP A 113 7.00 -10.17 -17.67
CA ASP A 113 5.88 -10.75 -18.42
C ASP A 113 4.94 -11.51 -17.47
N ILE A 114 3.93 -10.79 -16.98
CA ILE A 114 2.94 -11.32 -16.04
C ILE A 114 1.75 -11.99 -16.73
N LYS A 115 1.71 -12.10 -18.07
CA LYS A 115 0.56 -12.71 -18.76
C LYS A 115 0.39 -14.18 -18.40
N GLN A 116 1.51 -14.84 -18.20
CA GLN A 116 1.60 -16.25 -17.81
C GLN A 116 1.37 -16.46 -16.30
N PHE A 117 1.23 -15.36 -15.54
CA PHE A 117 1.06 -15.45 -14.10
C PHE A 117 -0.39 -15.78 -13.76
N PRO A 118 -0.62 -16.51 -12.66
CA PRO A 118 -1.96 -16.72 -12.14
C PRO A 118 -2.68 -15.40 -11.84
N PHE A 119 -4.00 -15.39 -12.01
CA PHE A 119 -4.79 -14.14 -12.06
C PHE A 119 -4.63 -13.26 -10.82
N PHE A 120 -4.46 -13.84 -9.63
CA PHE A 120 -4.32 -13.14 -8.35
C PHE A 120 -2.99 -12.40 -8.18
N PHE A 121 -1.99 -12.66 -9.05
CA PHE A 121 -0.80 -11.81 -9.14
C PHE A 121 -0.95 -10.67 -10.15
N ARG A 122 -2.05 -10.66 -10.91
CA ARG A 122 -2.32 -9.73 -12.00
C ARG A 122 -3.42 -8.72 -11.66
N ILE A 123 -3.91 -8.72 -10.42
CA ILE A 123 -4.91 -7.78 -9.91
C ILE A 123 -4.39 -7.16 -8.60
N PRO A 124 -4.93 -6.00 -8.19
CA PRO A 124 -4.74 -5.45 -6.85
C PRO A 124 -5.15 -6.43 -5.74
N HIS A 125 -4.57 -6.30 -4.55
CA HIS A 125 -4.89 -7.19 -3.43
C HIS A 125 -6.32 -6.93 -2.92
N GLU A 126 -6.81 -5.70 -3.04
CA GLU A 126 -8.18 -5.28 -2.70
C GLU A 126 -9.20 -6.08 -3.54
N GLU A 127 -9.00 -6.13 -4.86
CA GLU A 127 -9.81 -6.96 -5.77
C GLU A 127 -9.69 -8.46 -5.45
N PHE A 128 -8.52 -8.93 -5.00
CA PHE A 128 -8.38 -10.32 -4.58
C PHE A 128 -9.05 -10.60 -3.23
N SER A 129 -9.06 -9.64 -2.29
CA SER A 129 -9.80 -9.71 -1.03
C SER A 129 -11.29 -9.88 -1.32
N THR A 130 -11.86 -9.04 -2.20
CA THR A 130 -13.27 -9.15 -2.56
C THR A 130 -13.59 -10.42 -3.33
N TYR A 131 -12.68 -10.92 -4.17
CA TYR A 131 -12.81 -12.23 -4.80
C TYR A 131 -12.92 -13.34 -3.76
N LEU A 132 -12.02 -13.37 -2.76
CA LEU A 132 -12.03 -14.37 -1.71
C LEU A 132 -13.32 -14.31 -0.88
N ILE A 133 -13.79 -13.11 -0.54
CA ILE A 133 -15.04 -12.92 0.19
C ILE A 133 -16.22 -13.46 -0.61
N LYS A 134 -16.32 -13.13 -1.91
CA LYS A 134 -17.45 -13.49 -2.77
C LYS A 134 -17.47 -14.96 -3.21
N ASN A 135 -16.32 -15.63 -3.27
CA ASN A 135 -16.18 -16.98 -3.85
C ASN A 135 -15.78 -18.06 -2.84
N SER A 136 -15.71 -17.74 -1.54
CA SER A 136 -15.48 -18.72 -0.48
C SER A 136 -16.71 -18.88 0.42
N TYR A 137 -16.67 -19.86 1.31
CA TYR A 137 -17.66 -20.03 2.39
C TYR A 137 -17.78 -18.80 3.32
N LEU A 138 -16.86 -17.83 3.25
CA LEU A 138 -17.01 -16.56 3.96
C LEU A 138 -18.26 -15.80 3.52
N LYS A 139 -18.65 -15.91 2.25
CA LYS A 139 -19.87 -15.28 1.73
C LYS A 139 -21.09 -15.72 2.54
N ASP A 140 -21.29 -17.03 2.64
CA ASP A 140 -22.45 -17.60 3.31
C ASP A 140 -22.39 -17.30 4.81
N LEU A 141 -21.20 -17.42 5.42
CA LEU A 141 -20.99 -17.07 6.83
C LEU A 141 -21.32 -15.60 7.13
N LEU A 142 -20.99 -14.66 6.24
CA LEU A 142 -21.32 -13.25 6.39
C LEU A 142 -22.83 -13.00 6.26
N LEU A 143 -23.45 -13.55 5.20
CA LEU A 143 -24.89 -13.40 4.94
C LEU A 143 -25.75 -13.98 6.07
N GLU A 144 -25.41 -15.18 6.55
CA GLU A 144 -26.11 -15.84 7.67
C GLU A 144 -26.06 -15.04 8.97
N ASN A 145 -25.05 -14.18 9.12
CA ASN A 145 -24.88 -13.32 10.29
C ASN A 145 -25.32 -11.86 10.05
N GLY A 146 -26.05 -11.59 8.96
CA GLY A 146 -26.68 -10.29 8.70
C GLY A 146 -25.75 -9.22 8.11
N TYR A 147 -24.59 -9.61 7.58
CA TYR A 147 -23.68 -8.70 6.87
C TYR A 147 -24.04 -8.60 5.38
N ASP A 148 -23.77 -7.44 4.81
CA ASP A 148 -23.93 -7.17 3.37
C ASP A 148 -22.58 -7.31 2.67
N VAL A 149 -22.43 -8.43 1.98
CA VAL A 149 -21.22 -8.78 1.23
C VAL A 149 -20.92 -7.77 0.12
N ASN A 150 -21.94 -7.18 -0.52
CA ASN A 150 -21.71 -6.22 -1.58
C ASN A 150 -21.19 -4.90 -1.02
N LEU A 151 -21.82 -4.41 0.05
CA LEU A 151 -21.35 -3.21 0.75
C LEU A 151 -19.92 -3.39 1.26
N ILE A 152 -19.62 -4.52 1.92
CA ILE A 152 -18.26 -4.84 2.40
C ILE A 152 -17.24 -4.79 1.25
N CYS A 153 -17.54 -5.46 0.13
CA CYS A 153 -16.62 -5.49 -1.00
C CYS A 153 -16.45 -4.10 -1.65
N ASN A 154 -17.53 -3.32 -1.78
CA ASN A 154 -17.46 -1.98 -2.34
C ASN A 154 -16.61 -1.03 -1.46
N LEU A 155 -16.71 -1.17 -0.14
CA LEU A 155 -15.90 -0.42 0.81
C LEU A 155 -14.41 -0.79 0.70
N ILE A 156 -14.08 -2.08 0.58
CA ILE A 156 -12.69 -2.56 0.42
C ILE A 156 -12.07 -2.04 -0.88
N GLU A 157 -12.80 -2.07 -1.99
CA GLU A 157 -12.29 -1.59 -3.28
C GLU A 157 -12.28 -0.05 -3.39
N GLY A 158 -12.89 0.67 -2.43
CA GLY A 158 -13.05 2.13 -2.50
C GLY A 158 -14.08 2.59 -3.54
N ASN A 159 -14.90 1.69 -4.06
CA ASN A 159 -15.85 1.95 -5.14
C ASN A 159 -17.23 2.43 -4.65
N ASP A 160 -17.44 2.52 -3.33
CA ASP A 160 -18.72 2.97 -2.75
C ASP A 160 -18.87 4.50 -2.77
N ILE A 161 -19.32 5.01 -3.92
CA ILE A 161 -19.59 6.44 -4.14
C ILE A 161 -20.86 6.90 -3.41
N GLU A 162 -21.74 5.98 -3.01
CA GLU A 162 -22.99 6.31 -2.32
C GLU A 162 -22.76 6.51 -0.81
N ASN A 163 -21.82 5.77 -0.21
CA ASN A 163 -21.45 5.85 1.20
C ASN A 163 -20.06 6.46 1.43
N LEU A 164 -19.81 7.65 0.87
CA LEU A 164 -18.50 8.34 0.94
C LEU A 164 -17.94 8.49 2.36
N ILE A 165 -18.80 8.68 3.37
CA ILE A 165 -18.34 8.76 4.77
C ILE A 165 -17.76 7.42 5.22
N LEU A 166 -18.41 6.30 4.91
CA LEU A 166 -17.93 4.99 5.30
C LEU A 166 -16.62 4.65 4.60
N SER A 167 -16.56 4.83 3.28
CA SER A 167 -15.36 4.59 2.47
C SER A 167 -14.16 5.36 3.04
N ARG A 168 -14.33 6.64 3.40
CA ARG A 168 -13.25 7.50 3.90
C ARG A 168 -12.72 7.14 5.28
N ILE A 169 -13.44 6.34 6.06
CA ILE A 169 -12.91 5.89 7.36
C ILE A 169 -11.79 4.88 7.15
N ILE A 170 -11.86 4.08 6.08
CA ILE A 170 -10.89 3.01 5.79
C ILE A 170 -10.00 3.30 4.56
N ASN A 171 -10.43 4.19 3.66
CA ASN A 171 -9.75 4.54 2.42
C ASN A 171 -9.78 6.06 2.17
N TRP A 172 -8.81 6.78 2.73
CA TRP A 172 -8.65 8.24 2.65
C TRP A 172 -7.20 8.65 2.95
N GLU A 173 -6.88 9.95 2.92
CA GLU A 173 -5.54 10.41 3.30
C GLU A 173 -5.20 10.22 4.78
N LEU A 174 -6.22 10.24 5.63
CA LEU A 174 -6.16 10.00 7.08
C LEU A 174 -7.23 8.98 7.47
N ASP A 175 -7.03 7.73 7.09
CA ASP A 175 -7.92 6.61 7.37
C ASP A 175 -7.37 5.71 8.49
N SER A 176 -8.16 4.71 8.90
CA SER A 176 -7.76 3.71 9.90
C SER A 176 -6.62 2.81 9.43
N ASP A 177 -6.52 2.50 8.14
CA ASP A 177 -5.45 1.68 7.57
C ASP A 177 -4.09 2.38 7.77
N ARG A 178 -3.97 3.61 7.28
CA ARG A 178 -2.75 4.42 7.38
C ARG A 178 -2.41 4.74 8.82
N LEU A 179 -3.41 5.01 9.66
CA LEU A 179 -3.17 5.20 11.09
C LEU A 179 -2.57 3.94 11.73
N ASP A 180 -3.09 2.75 11.43
CA ASP A 180 -2.52 1.51 11.96
C ASP A 180 -1.09 1.31 11.47
N TYR A 181 -0.85 1.26 10.15
CA TYR A 181 0.47 0.88 9.67
C TYR A 181 1.54 1.90 10.06
N ILE A 182 1.21 3.20 10.14
CA ILE A 182 2.21 4.21 10.56
C ILE A 182 2.64 3.97 12.00
N LEU A 183 1.69 3.75 12.90
CA LEU A 183 1.99 3.45 14.31
C LEU A 183 2.72 2.11 14.44
N ARG A 184 2.20 1.07 13.77
CA ARG A 184 2.69 -0.31 13.85
C ARG A 184 4.06 -0.48 13.24
N ASP A 185 4.26 0.00 12.02
CA ASP A 185 5.56 -0.07 11.36
C ASP A 185 6.60 0.72 12.14
N SER A 186 6.26 1.90 12.66
CA SER A 186 7.17 2.67 13.51
C SER A 186 7.56 1.92 14.77
N TYR A 187 6.58 1.33 15.47
CA TYR A 187 6.80 0.56 16.70
C TYR A 187 7.73 -0.63 16.45
N PHE A 188 7.43 -1.47 15.46
CA PHE A 188 8.17 -2.71 15.21
C PHE A 188 9.50 -2.50 14.48
N THR A 189 9.66 -1.43 13.69
CA THR A 189 10.96 -1.09 13.10
C THR A 189 11.87 -0.33 14.07
N GLY A 190 11.31 0.27 15.12
CA GLY A 190 12.01 1.12 16.06
C GLY A 190 12.39 2.49 15.48
N VAL A 191 11.90 2.84 14.28
CA VAL A 191 12.09 4.20 13.75
C VAL A 191 11.10 5.11 14.47
N GLY A 192 11.59 6.00 15.33
CA GLY A 192 10.74 6.83 16.22
C GLY A 192 9.85 7.87 15.52
N PHE A 193 9.64 7.78 14.21
CA PHE A 193 8.90 8.76 13.43
C PHE A 193 7.38 8.60 13.53
N GLY A 194 6.84 7.44 13.90
CA GLY A 194 5.40 7.20 14.02
C GLY A 194 4.87 7.33 15.44
N ASN A 195 5.54 8.07 16.33
CA ASN A 195 5.07 8.30 17.71
C ASN A 195 3.96 9.36 17.77
N ILE A 196 2.91 9.17 16.96
CA ILE A 196 1.79 10.10 16.79
C ILE A 196 0.85 9.96 17.98
N ASN A 197 0.33 11.09 18.48
CA ASN A 197 -0.75 11.07 19.46
C ASN A 197 -2.08 10.69 18.78
N TYR A 198 -2.22 9.41 18.46
CA TYR A 198 -3.38 8.91 17.72
C TYR A 198 -4.68 9.08 18.51
N HIS A 199 -4.66 9.07 19.85
CA HIS A 199 -5.86 9.33 20.66
C HIS A 199 -6.42 10.74 20.42
N TYR A 200 -5.55 11.74 20.34
CA TYR A 200 -5.99 13.11 20.05
C TYR A 200 -6.47 13.25 18.61
N LEU A 201 -5.78 12.61 17.65
CA LEU A 201 -6.17 12.58 16.24
C LEU A 201 -7.50 11.86 16.01
N LEU A 202 -7.75 10.73 16.69
CA LEU A 202 -9.05 10.04 16.66
C LEU A 202 -10.17 10.95 17.19
N ASN A 203 -9.93 11.62 18.31
CA ASN A 203 -10.90 12.53 18.91
C ASN A 203 -11.12 13.81 18.09
N SER A 204 -10.31 14.10 17.08
CA SER A 204 -10.50 15.26 16.21
C SER A 204 -11.27 14.96 14.92
N PHE A 205 -11.58 13.69 14.62
CA PHE A 205 -12.52 13.34 13.55
C PHE A 205 -13.88 13.97 13.79
N ASN A 206 -14.50 14.47 12.72
CA ASN A 206 -15.81 15.09 12.71
C ASN A 206 -16.46 14.99 11.33
N CYS A 207 -17.70 15.45 11.19
CA CYS A 207 -18.41 15.48 9.92
C CYS A 207 -18.98 16.86 9.62
N TYR A 208 -18.76 17.37 8.41
CA TYR A 208 -19.39 18.57 7.91
C TYR A 208 -20.66 18.23 7.14
N ASN A 209 -21.79 18.84 7.53
CA ASN A 209 -23.11 18.71 6.92
C ASN A 209 -23.56 17.25 6.69
N ASN A 210 -23.14 16.32 7.56
CA ASN A 210 -23.43 14.88 7.44
C ASN A 210 -23.02 14.29 6.07
N LYS A 211 -22.04 14.88 5.40
CA LYS A 211 -21.61 14.47 4.05
C LYS A 211 -20.10 14.25 3.92
N ARG A 212 -19.29 14.96 4.71
CA ARG A 212 -17.84 14.99 4.54
C ARG A 212 -17.12 14.80 5.85
N ILE A 213 -16.20 13.83 5.92
CA ILE A 213 -15.26 13.71 7.04
C ILE A 213 -14.31 14.90 7.03
N VAL A 214 -14.15 15.51 8.20
CA VAL A 214 -13.25 16.64 8.45
C VAL A 214 -12.54 16.43 9.79
N ILE A 215 -11.44 17.15 9.98
CA ILE A 215 -10.70 17.15 11.23
C ILE A 215 -10.82 18.50 11.93
N ASP A 216 -11.05 18.49 13.24
CA ASP A 216 -11.10 19.72 14.04
C ASP A 216 -9.78 20.49 13.94
N SER A 217 -9.83 21.80 13.68
CA SER A 217 -8.65 22.65 13.42
C SER A 217 -7.60 22.67 14.53
N LYS A 218 -8.01 22.39 15.76
CA LYS A 218 -7.12 22.26 16.90
C LYS A 218 -6.13 21.10 16.78
N ALA A 219 -6.38 20.14 15.89
CA ALA A 219 -5.50 19.01 15.61
C ALA A 219 -4.57 19.21 14.42
N ILE A 220 -4.46 20.43 13.90
CA ILE A 220 -3.59 20.72 12.75
C ILE A 220 -2.16 20.21 12.95
N ARG A 221 -1.56 20.41 14.13
CA ARG A 221 -0.18 19.98 14.43
C ARG A 221 -0.03 18.46 14.45
N ASP A 222 -1.06 17.74 14.90
CA ASP A 222 -1.07 16.27 14.93
C ASP A 222 -1.20 15.68 13.52
N ILE A 223 -1.99 16.32 12.64
CA ILE A 223 -2.05 15.95 11.23
C ILE A 223 -0.69 16.24 10.55
N GLU A 224 -0.04 17.36 10.86
CA GLU A 224 1.33 17.64 10.36
C GLU A 224 2.31 16.56 10.77
N HIS A 225 2.28 16.17 12.04
CA HIS A 225 3.10 15.10 12.55
C HIS A 225 2.80 13.79 11.79
N PHE A 226 1.53 13.41 11.64
CA PHE A 226 1.10 12.23 10.88
C PHE A 226 1.68 12.21 9.45
N ILE A 227 1.60 13.32 8.72
CA ILE A 227 2.14 13.43 7.36
C ILE A 227 3.68 13.28 7.36
N ILE A 228 4.37 13.91 8.31
CA ILE A 228 5.83 13.81 8.45
C ILE A 228 6.25 12.37 8.80
N SER A 229 5.51 11.71 9.68
CA SER A 229 5.71 10.31 10.07
C SER A 229 5.62 9.39 8.86
N ARG A 230 4.54 9.53 8.08
CA ARG A 230 4.32 8.76 6.85
C ARG A 230 5.44 8.96 5.84
N PHE A 231 5.82 10.22 5.59
CA PHE A 231 6.95 10.53 4.70
C PHE A 231 8.25 9.89 5.17
N SER A 232 8.54 9.98 6.48
CA SER A 232 9.76 9.43 7.07
C SER A 232 9.82 7.91 7.00
N LEU A 233 8.69 7.21 7.20
CA LEU A 233 8.58 5.77 7.00
C LEU A 233 8.85 5.38 5.54
N HIS A 234 8.28 6.12 4.60
CA HIS A 234 8.52 5.88 3.18
C HIS A 234 9.99 6.04 2.79
N ASP A 235 10.64 7.13 3.21
CA ASP A 235 12.05 7.40 2.93
C ASP A 235 12.99 6.40 3.61
N ARG A 236 12.77 6.09 4.90
CA ARG A 236 13.73 5.32 5.70
C ARG A 236 13.47 3.83 5.74
N VAL A 237 12.21 3.41 5.66
CA VAL A 237 11.82 2.00 5.79
C VAL A 237 11.48 1.42 4.43
N TYR A 238 10.43 1.93 3.77
CA TYR A 238 9.89 1.31 2.55
C TYR A 238 10.85 1.40 1.37
N THR A 239 11.58 2.51 1.24
CA THR A 239 12.57 2.73 0.16
C THR A 239 14.02 2.54 0.59
N HIS A 240 14.25 1.89 1.74
CA HIS A 240 15.60 1.64 2.23
C HIS A 240 16.41 0.85 1.21
N LYS A 241 17.57 1.38 0.79
CA LYS A 241 18.42 0.79 -0.27
C LYS A 241 18.71 -0.71 -0.12
N THR A 242 18.92 -1.17 1.12
CA THR A 242 19.17 -2.61 1.38
C THR A 242 17.88 -3.41 1.32
N GLY A 243 16.75 -2.83 1.74
CA GLY A 243 15.43 -3.45 1.61
C GLY A 243 15.06 -3.63 0.15
N SER A 244 15.18 -2.56 -0.66
CA SER A 244 14.91 -2.61 -2.09
C SER A 244 15.73 -3.68 -2.82
N TYR A 245 17.01 -3.86 -2.44
CA TYR A 245 17.83 -4.94 -2.97
C TYR A 245 17.25 -6.33 -2.68
N PHE A 246 16.91 -6.62 -1.43
CA PHE A 246 16.33 -7.92 -1.06
C PHE A 246 14.93 -8.13 -1.65
N THR A 247 14.12 -7.08 -1.72
CA THR A 247 12.82 -7.11 -2.42
C THR A 247 12.98 -7.45 -3.89
N TYR A 248 14.01 -6.92 -4.56
CA TYR A 248 14.31 -7.26 -5.95
C TYR A 248 14.74 -8.73 -6.09
N MET A 249 15.63 -9.22 -5.22
CA MET A 249 16.05 -10.64 -5.21
C MET A 249 14.84 -11.56 -4.99
N LEU A 250 13.99 -11.20 -4.03
CA LEU A 250 12.75 -11.90 -3.71
C LEU A 250 11.79 -11.95 -4.91
N THR A 251 11.57 -10.80 -5.55
CA THR A 251 10.69 -10.70 -6.73
C THR A 251 11.20 -11.60 -7.85
N TYR A 252 12.51 -11.62 -8.07
CA TYR A 252 13.12 -12.45 -9.10
C TYR A 252 13.05 -13.94 -8.77
N SER A 253 13.32 -14.33 -7.52
CA SER A 253 13.14 -15.72 -7.06
C SER A 253 11.69 -16.18 -7.24
N ALA A 254 10.71 -15.33 -6.93
CA ALA A 254 9.29 -15.61 -7.17
C ALA A 254 8.98 -15.74 -8.66
N TYR A 255 9.47 -14.81 -9.49
CA TYR A 255 9.30 -14.83 -10.94
C TYR A 255 9.82 -16.13 -11.56
N TYR A 256 11.06 -16.52 -11.24
CA TYR A 256 11.65 -17.77 -11.71
C TYR A 256 10.84 -18.99 -11.25
N SER A 257 10.37 -18.98 -10.00
CA SER A 257 9.59 -20.09 -9.44
C SER A 257 8.24 -20.24 -10.14
N ILE A 258 7.59 -19.14 -10.53
CA ILE A 258 6.33 -19.13 -11.30
C ILE A 258 6.56 -19.71 -12.69
N LEU A 259 7.55 -19.22 -13.44
CA LEU A 259 7.78 -19.64 -14.83
C LEU A 259 8.17 -21.10 -14.97
N ASN A 260 8.89 -21.65 -14.00
CA ASN A 260 9.32 -23.06 -14.02
C ASN A 260 8.31 -23.98 -13.34
N GLU A 261 7.09 -23.50 -13.11
CA GLU A 261 5.99 -24.24 -12.50
C GLU A 261 6.31 -24.86 -11.12
N TYR A 262 7.36 -24.35 -10.45
CA TYR A 262 7.68 -24.72 -9.07
C TYR A 262 6.70 -24.09 -8.07
N PHE A 263 5.83 -23.19 -8.51
CA PHE A 263 5.08 -22.30 -7.63
C PHE A 263 3.55 -22.43 -7.69
N LEU A 264 3.00 -22.29 -6.48
CA LEU A 264 1.61 -22.17 -6.00
C LEU A 264 0.83 -23.45 -5.66
N PRO A 265 0.04 -23.42 -4.58
CA PRO A 265 -0.96 -24.46 -4.25
C PRO A 265 -2.05 -24.67 -5.32
N PHE A 266 -2.29 -23.65 -6.15
CA PHE A 266 -3.33 -23.63 -7.18
C PHE A 266 -2.90 -22.79 -8.39
N ARG A 267 -3.26 -23.24 -9.59
CA ARG A 267 -2.87 -22.64 -10.88
C ARG A 267 -4.02 -21.96 -11.62
N SER A 268 -5.26 -22.27 -11.26
CA SER A 268 -6.46 -21.79 -11.93
C SER A 268 -7.49 -21.22 -10.96
N LYS A 269 -8.43 -20.40 -11.47
CA LYS A 269 -9.60 -19.95 -10.70
C LYS A 269 -10.42 -21.13 -10.16
N LYS A 270 -10.50 -22.21 -10.94
CA LYS A 270 -11.22 -23.44 -10.57
C LYS A 270 -10.58 -24.09 -9.33
N GLU A 271 -9.28 -24.35 -9.36
CA GLU A 271 -8.55 -24.93 -8.22
C GLU A 271 -8.62 -24.04 -6.97
N LEU A 272 -8.52 -22.72 -7.15
CA LEU A 272 -8.68 -21.80 -6.03
C LEU A 272 -10.08 -21.93 -5.42
N ASN A 273 -11.12 -21.92 -6.25
CA ASN A 273 -12.51 -22.01 -5.79
C ASN A 273 -12.78 -23.34 -5.08
N GLU A 274 -12.18 -24.45 -5.54
CA GLU A 274 -12.22 -25.74 -4.85
C GLU A 274 -11.56 -25.65 -3.46
N ILE A 275 -10.39 -25.02 -3.36
CA ILE A 275 -9.68 -24.84 -2.08
C ILE A 275 -10.49 -23.98 -1.11
N ILE A 276 -11.09 -22.87 -1.57
CA ILE A 276 -11.81 -21.94 -0.68
C ILE A 276 -13.30 -22.28 -0.52
N SER A 277 -13.75 -23.41 -1.08
CA SER A 277 -15.17 -23.80 -1.08
C SER A 277 -15.74 -24.06 0.31
N ASP A 278 -14.95 -24.64 1.22
CA ASP A 278 -15.33 -24.89 2.60
C ASP A 278 -14.16 -24.74 3.58
N LYS A 279 -14.51 -24.76 4.87
CA LYS A 279 -13.56 -24.54 5.96
C LYS A 279 -12.42 -25.57 5.98
N GLU A 280 -12.68 -26.84 5.70
CA GLU A 280 -11.66 -27.89 5.78
C GLU A 280 -10.67 -27.77 4.61
N HIS A 281 -11.17 -27.68 3.37
CA HIS A 281 -10.31 -27.52 2.19
C HIS A 281 -9.52 -26.21 2.23
N SER A 282 -10.09 -25.14 2.80
CA SER A 282 -9.42 -23.82 2.87
C SER A 282 -8.17 -23.82 3.72
N LYS A 283 -7.90 -24.85 4.52
CA LYS A 283 -6.61 -25.03 5.21
C LYS A 283 -5.44 -25.08 4.22
N LYS A 284 -5.64 -25.62 3.00
CA LYS A 284 -4.61 -25.63 1.96
C LYS A 284 -4.24 -24.23 1.49
N PHE A 285 -5.11 -23.24 1.66
CA PHE A 285 -4.82 -21.84 1.33
C PHE A 285 -3.65 -21.27 2.17
N LEU A 286 -3.30 -21.90 3.30
CA LEU A 286 -2.10 -21.57 4.08
C LEU A 286 -0.79 -21.70 3.26
N GLU A 287 -0.77 -22.54 2.23
CA GLU A 287 0.35 -22.65 1.28
C GLU A 287 0.55 -21.35 0.48
N PHE A 288 -0.42 -20.45 0.44
CA PHE A 288 -0.26 -19.11 -0.10
C PHE A 288 0.27 -18.14 0.98
N SER A 289 1.43 -18.45 1.58
CA SER A 289 2.08 -17.64 2.63
C SER A 289 3.59 -17.49 2.45
N ASP A 290 4.22 -16.58 3.21
CA ASP A 290 5.67 -16.33 3.16
C ASP A 290 6.46 -17.61 3.47
N PHE A 291 6.00 -18.36 4.49
CA PHE A 291 6.65 -19.57 4.97
C PHE A 291 6.72 -20.64 3.88
N TYR A 292 5.60 -20.91 3.20
CA TYR A 292 5.55 -21.90 2.14
C TYR A 292 6.45 -21.52 0.96
N LEU A 293 6.40 -20.25 0.55
CA LEU A 293 7.22 -19.75 -0.55
C LEU A 293 8.72 -19.77 -0.20
N PHE A 294 9.11 -19.42 1.02
CA PHE A 294 10.48 -19.61 1.49
C PHE A 294 10.94 -21.08 1.39
N GLY A 295 10.06 -22.03 1.73
CA GLY A 295 10.35 -23.47 1.58
C GLY A 295 10.59 -23.88 0.12
N ILE A 296 9.83 -23.32 -0.83
CA ILE A 296 10.06 -23.51 -2.26
C ILE A 296 11.42 -22.93 -2.68
N PHE A 297 11.72 -21.69 -2.28
CA PHE A 297 12.99 -21.05 -2.58
C PHE A 297 14.18 -21.86 -2.07
N TYR A 298 14.08 -22.42 -0.87
CA TYR A 298 15.13 -23.27 -0.32
C TYR A 298 15.36 -24.54 -1.15
N ARG A 299 14.29 -25.22 -1.58
CA ARG A 299 14.40 -26.40 -2.44
C ARG A 299 15.04 -26.08 -3.80
N ILE A 300 14.64 -24.95 -4.41
CA ILE A 300 15.21 -24.48 -5.67
C ILE A 300 16.69 -24.15 -5.49
N TYR A 301 17.06 -23.43 -4.43
CA TYR A 301 18.45 -23.12 -4.11
C TYR A 301 19.33 -24.37 -4.03
N GLN A 302 18.89 -25.40 -3.31
CA GLN A 302 19.66 -26.64 -3.16
C GLN A 302 19.89 -27.32 -4.52
N LYS A 303 18.85 -27.42 -5.35
CA LYS A 303 18.95 -27.99 -6.70
C LYS A 303 19.91 -27.20 -7.59
N LEU A 304 19.81 -25.86 -7.58
CA LEU A 304 20.63 -25.00 -8.43
C LEU A 304 22.10 -24.97 -8.02
N LYS A 305 22.37 -24.99 -6.71
CA LYS A 305 23.73 -24.99 -6.15
C LYS A 305 24.56 -26.22 -6.55
N GLU A 306 23.90 -27.37 -6.69
CA GLU A 306 24.54 -28.64 -7.09
C GLU A 306 24.72 -28.77 -8.61
N SER A 307 24.17 -27.84 -9.39
CA SER A 307 24.28 -27.86 -10.85
C SER A 307 25.72 -27.60 -11.30
N LYS A 308 26.11 -28.26 -12.40
CA LYS A 308 27.37 -28.02 -13.09
C LYS A 308 27.31 -26.85 -14.07
N ARG A 309 26.11 -26.31 -14.34
CA ARG A 309 25.92 -25.18 -15.26
C ARG A 309 26.17 -23.87 -14.53
N GLU A 310 27.02 -23.01 -15.11
CA GLU A 310 27.37 -21.72 -14.51
C GLU A 310 26.14 -20.81 -14.31
N GLU A 311 25.20 -20.83 -15.25
CA GLU A 311 23.94 -20.10 -15.15
C GLU A 311 23.11 -20.48 -13.92
N ASP A 312 23.02 -21.78 -13.62
CA ASP A 312 22.30 -22.28 -12.44
C ASP A 312 23.02 -21.88 -11.15
N ILE A 313 24.36 -21.94 -11.14
CA ILE A 313 25.17 -21.50 -10.01
C ILE A 313 24.95 -20.01 -9.74
N ASN A 314 24.95 -19.18 -10.78
CA ASN A 314 24.69 -17.75 -10.66
C ASN A 314 23.26 -17.47 -10.17
N LEU A 315 22.27 -18.21 -10.67
CA LEU A 315 20.89 -18.13 -10.19
C LEU A 315 20.79 -18.54 -8.71
N SER A 316 21.52 -19.58 -8.28
CA SER A 316 21.53 -20.02 -6.88
C SER A 316 21.93 -18.89 -5.93
N ARG A 317 22.83 -17.98 -6.34
CA ARG A 317 23.25 -16.82 -5.54
C ARG A 317 22.12 -15.83 -5.26
N ILE A 318 21.11 -15.75 -6.15
CA ILE A 318 19.92 -14.91 -5.95
C ILE A 318 19.03 -15.50 -4.86
N PHE A 319 18.75 -16.81 -4.93
CA PHE A 319 18.01 -17.49 -3.88
C PHE A 319 18.76 -17.47 -2.54
N GLU A 320 20.09 -17.64 -2.57
CA GLU A 320 20.95 -17.54 -1.39
C GLU A 320 20.87 -16.15 -0.73
N ALA A 321 20.80 -15.09 -1.53
CA ALA A 321 20.64 -13.72 -1.04
C ALA A 321 19.35 -13.55 -0.24
N VAL A 322 18.24 -14.14 -0.74
CA VAL A 322 16.95 -14.13 -0.06
C VAL A 322 16.98 -15.00 1.19
N ILE A 323 17.50 -16.23 1.13
CA ILE A 323 17.45 -17.20 2.23
C ILE A 323 18.37 -16.82 3.38
N TYR A 324 19.61 -16.42 3.09
CA TYR A 324 20.66 -16.22 4.08
C TYR A 324 21.07 -14.76 4.26
N ARG A 325 20.28 -13.83 3.69
CA ARG A 325 20.57 -12.39 3.74
C ARG A 325 21.99 -12.07 3.22
N LYS A 326 22.41 -12.74 2.15
CA LYS A 326 23.73 -12.54 1.54
C LYS A 326 23.67 -11.41 0.52
N LYS A 327 24.54 -10.41 0.67
CA LYS A 327 24.73 -9.36 -0.33
C LYS A 327 25.73 -9.83 -1.38
N ASN A 328 25.31 -10.82 -2.18
CA ASN A 328 26.16 -11.45 -3.19
C ASN A 328 26.46 -10.55 -4.39
N PHE A 329 25.74 -9.44 -4.50
CA PHE A 329 25.83 -8.56 -5.66
C PHE A 329 26.03 -7.11 -5.22
N LYS A 330 26.97 -6.40 -5.88
CA LYS A 330 27.18 -4.97 -5.68
C LYS A 330 25.97 -4.21 -6.21
N ILE A 331 25.43 -3.34 -5.36
CA ILE A 331 24.36 -2.41 -5.73
C ILE A 331 25.02 -1.20 -6.41
N LYS A 332 24.97 -1.14 -7.75
CA LYS A 332 25.26 0.12 -8.45
C LYS A 332 23.95 0.87 -8.67
N LYS A 333 23.83 2.05 -8.06
CA LYS A 333 22.71 2.96 -8.26
C LYS A 333 22.91 3.67 -9.58
N TYR A 334 22.23 3.24 -10.64
CA TYR A 334 22.18 4.00 -11.89
C TYR A 334 20.99 4.96 -11.84
N SER A 335 21.28 6.25 -11.93
CA SER A 335 20.31 7.22 -12.45
C SER A 335 20.33 7.10 -13.97
N ILE A 336 19.29 6.52 -14.56
CA ILE A 336 19.13 6.51 -16.01
C ILE A 336 18.89 7.97 -16.43
N PHE A 337 19.84 8.53 -17.18
CA PHE A 337 19.62 9.73 -17.98
C PHE A 337 19.31 9.24 -19.39
N THR A 338 18.05 9.29 -19.80
CA THR A 338 17.68 9.05 -21.20
C THR A 338 18.04 10.30 -22.01
N SER A 339 19.09 10.22 -22.83
CA SER A 339 19.30 11.14 -23.94
C SER A 339 18.47 10.66 -25.13
N LYS A 340 17.72 11.58 -25.73
CA LYS A 340 16.74 11.28 -26.77
C LYS A 340 17.41 10.99 -28.11
N SER A 341 17.17 9.82 -28.66
CA SER A 341 17.22 9.53 -30.11
C SER A 341 16.79 8.11 -30.47
N GLU A 342 16.50 7.24 -29.51
CA GLU A 342 15.94 5.91 -29.77
C GLU A 342 14.63 5.77 -29.00
N SER A 343 13.61 5.15 -29.60
CA SER A 343 12.29 4.95 -29.02
C SER A 343 12.41 4.28 -27.64
N GLU A 344 11.94 4.95 -26.59
CA GLU A 344 12.04 4.48 -25.20
C GLU A 344 11.45 3.07 -25.02
N THR A 345 10.40 2.72 -25.76
CA THR A 345 9.84 1.37 -25.78
C THR A 345 10.77 0.33 -26.38
N ASP A 346 11.57 0.67 -27.40
CA ASP A 346 12.47 -0.29 -28.03
C ASP A 346 13.79 -0.40 -27.29
N ILE A 347 14.33 0.68 -26.70
CA ILE A 347 15.53 0.57 -25.83
C ILE A 347 15.20 -0.19 -24.53
N LEU A 348 14.05 0.06 -23.90
CA LEU A 348 13.66 -0.63 -22.67
C LEU A 348 13.33 -2.10 -22.96
N LYS A 349 12.59 -2.40 -24.03
CA LYS A 349 12.33 -3.80 -24.47
C LYS A 349 13.62 -4.51 -24.93
N TYR A 350 14.52 -3.82 -25.64
CA TYR A 350 15.79 -4.39 -26.13
C TYR A 350 16.79 -4.63 -24.99
N ARG A 351 16.87 -3.72 -24.01
CA ARG A 351 17.73 -3.89 -22.82
C ARG A 351 17.17 -4.90 -21.82
N ILE A 352 15.85 -4.98 -21.62
CA ILE A 352 15.22 -5.96 -20.72
C ILE A 352 15.28 -7.37 -21.31
N LYS A 353 15.03 -7.53 -22.62
CA LYS A 353 15.11 -8.84 -23.31
C LYS A 353 16.53 -9.40 -23.33
N ASN A 354 17.55 -8.55 -23.38
CA ASN A 354 18.96 -8.95 -23.32
C ASN A 354 19.57 -8.84 -21.90
N HIS A 355 18.85 -8.40 -20.85
CA HIS A 355 19.48 -8.15 -19.55
C HIS A 355 19.84 -9.42 -18.78
N LEU A 356 19.09 -10.52 -18.98
CA LEU A 356 19.20 -11.72 -18.14
C LEU A 356 20.40 -12.59 -18.49
N ASP A 357 20.61 -12.89 -19.78
CA ASP A 357 21.78 -13.63 -20.23
C ASP A 357 23.07 -12.81 -20.05
N THR A 358 22.98 -11.48 -20.18
CA THR A 358 24.13 -10.57 -20.04
C THR A 358 24.49 -10.28 -18.57
N LEU A 359 23.53 -10.23 -17.64
CA LEU A 359 23.79 -10.09 -16.20
C LEU A 359 24.47 -11.33 -15.61
N ILE A 360 24.08 -12.51 -16.09
CA ILE A 360 24.62 -13.79 -15.65
C ILE A 360 25.99 -14.06 -16.28
N ASN A 361 26.21 -13.65 -17.54
CA ASN A 361 27.44 -13.97 -18.28
C ASN A 361 28.51 -12.85 -18.34
N GLU A 362 28.14 -11.56 -18.28
CA GLU A 362 29.13 -10.45 -18.36
C GLU A 362 29.52 -9.83 -17.01
N TYR A 363 28.66 -9.91 -15.97
CA TYR A 363 28.91 -9.24 -14.67
C TYR A 363 28.49 -10.09 -13.45
N PRO A 364 29.19 -11.19 -13.14
CA PRO A 364 28.77 -12.19 -12.13
C PRO A 364 28.66 -11.69 -10.67
N ASN A 365 29.01 -10.41 -10.41
CA ASN A 365 29.05 -9.78 -9.08
C ASN A 365 28.26 -8.46 -8.99
N GLU A 366 27.50 -8.08 -10.01
CA GLU A 366 26.78 -6.79 -10.04
C GLU A 366 25.29 -7.00 -10.33
N ILE A 367 24.41 -6.40 -9.52
CA ILE A 367 22.98 -6.32 -9.80
C ILE A 367 22.56 -4.86 -9.83
N PHE A 368 21.91 -4.49 -10.92
CA PHE A 368 21.37 -3.15 -11.12
C PHE A 368 19.97 -3.11 -10.49
N VAL A 369 19.87 -2.50 -9.31
CA VAL A 369 18.58 -2.22 -8.70
C VAL A 369 18.11 -0.86 -9.20
N HIS A 370 17.03 -0.85 -9.98
CA HIS A 370 16.32 0.38 -10.27
C HIS A 370 15.65 0.87 -8.97
N THR A 371 16.12 1.99 -8.45
CA THR A 371 15.31 2.77 -7.51
C THR A 371 14.60 3.82 -8.33
N PRO A 372 13.25 3.83 -8.38
CA PRO A 372 12.53 5.00 -8.85
C PRO A 372 13.01 6.17 -8.00
N LYS A 373 13.74 7.12 -8.59
CA LYS A 373 13.86 8.42 -7.95
C LYS A 373 12.51 9.07 -8.15
N ASN A 374 11.77 9.22 -7.06
CA ASN A 374 10.59 10.06 -7.00
C ASN A 374 10.95 11.46 -7.56
N VAL A 375 10.47 11.76 -8.77
CA VAL A 375 10.50 13.11 -9.33
C VAL A 375 9.23 13.79 -8.87
N PHE A 376 9.41 14.90 -8.18
CA PHE A 376 8.36 15.55 -7.43
C PHE A 376 8.56 17.06 -7.69
N THR A 377 7.58 17.75 -8.28
CA THR A 377 7.57 19.22 -8.50
C THR A 377 6.35 19.90 -7.89
N LYS A 378 6.58 21.07 -7.29
CA LYS A 378 5.66 21.97 -6.58
C LYS A 378 4.53 22.52 -7.44
N TYR A 379 3.39 22.72 -6.80
CA TYR A 379 2.11 23.03 -7.41
C TYR A 379 1.39 24.02 -6.49
N LEU A 380 0.61 24.97 -7.04
CA LEU A 380 -0.44 25.69 -6.29
C LEU A 380 -1.56 26.24 -7.19
N SER A 381 -2.76 26.02 -6.67
CA SER A 381 -4.09 26.27 -7.23
C SER A 381 -4.47 27.73 -7.52
N THR A 382 -5.31 27.89 -8.54
CA THR A 382 -6.05 29.11 -8.86
C THR A 382 -7.37 29.16 -8.08
N LYS A 383 -7.65 30.28 -7.40
CA LYS A 383 -8.97 30.58 -6.83
C LYS A 383 -10.04 30.58 -7.93
N ILE A 384 -11.08 29.78 -7.78
CA ILE A 384 -12.33 29.92 -8.54
C ILE A 384 -13.29 30.74 -7.68
N PRO A 385 -13.91 31.81 -8.22
CA PRO A 385 -14.95 32.54 -7.52
C PRO A 385 -16.17 31.65 -7.27
N SER A 386 -16.71 31.75 -6.05
CA SER A 386 -17.92 31.10 -5.60
C SER A 386 -19.16 31.70 -6.28
N SER A 387 -19.48 31.28 -7.50
CA SER A 387 -20.82 31.47 -8.06
C SER A 387 -21.03 30.59 -9.30
N GLY A 388 -21.84 29.55 -9.16
CA GLY A 388 -22.35 28.75 -10.28
C GLY A 388 -21.76 27.34 -10.36
N LEU A 389 -22.30 26.42 -9.57
CA LEU A 389 -22.03 24.99 -9.71
C LEU A 389 -22.93 24.42 -10.82
N THR A 390 -22.32 23.94 -11.90
CA THR A 390 -22.95 23.08 -12.92
C THR A 390 -22.49 21.63 -12.71
N ASN A 391 -23.28 20.65 -13.17
CA ASN A 391 -23.13 19.22 -12.87
C ASN A 391 -21.75 18.59 -13.21
N GLU A 392 -20.99 19.12 -14.18
CA GLU A 392 -19.61 18.65 -14.47
C GLU A 392 -18.61 18.93 -13.33
N ILE A 393 -18.91 19.90 -12.46
CA ILE A 393 -18.05 20.26 -11.33
C ILE A 393 -18.24 19.27 -10.16
N GLU A 394 -19.41 18.63 -10.00
CA GLU A 394 -19.63 17.63 -8.94
C GLU A 394 -18.75 16.39 -9.13
N GLU A 395 -18.56 15.91 -10.36
CA GLU A 395 -17.66 14.78 -10.66
C GLU A 395 -16.19 15.15 -10.37
N LYS A 396 -15.78 16.37 -10.74
CA LYS A 396 -14.44 16.88 -10.46
C LYS A 396 -14.20 17.09 -8.96
N PHE A 397 -15.23 17.48 -8.20
CA PHE A 397 -15.17 17.59 -6.75
C PHE A 397 -15.05 16.23 -6.06
N LYS A 398 -15.68 15.17 -6.58
CA LYS A 398 -15.51 13.81 -6.05
C LYS A 398 -14.03 13.38 -6.11
N GLU A 399 -13.38 13.56 -7.25
CA GLU A 399 -11.94 13.27 -7.41
C GLU A 399 -11.03 14.17 -6.55
N GLU A 400 -11.34 15.48 -6.44
CA GLU A 400 -10.54 16.41 -5.61
C GLU A 400 -10.70 16.19 -4.10
N GLU A 401 -11.85 15.67 -3.65
CA GLU A 401 -12.08 15.35 -2.24
C GLU A 401 -11.36 14.07 -1.77
N GLU A 402 -11.25 13.05 -2.62
CA GLU A 402 -10.71 11.72 -2.23
C GLU A 402 -9.26 11.77 -1.72
N GLN A 403 -8.47 12.75 -2.19
CA GLN A 403 -7.05 12.88 -1.84
C GLN A 403 -6.73 14.09 -0.96
N THR A 404 -7.74 14.63 -0.26
CA THR A 404 -7.59 15.90 0.46
C THR A 404 -8.01 15.77 1.93
N ILE A 405 -7.15 16.26 2.83
CA ILE A 405 -7.49 16.45 4.24
C ILE A 405 -8.15 17.81 4.43
N TRP A 406 -9.34 17.81 5.02
CA TRP A 406 -10.14 19.00 5.30
C TRP A 406 -10.11 19.31 6.79
N ILE A 407 -9.91 20.59 7.12
CA ILE A 407 -9.94 21.07 8.48
C ILE A 407 -11.16 21.96 8.69
N GLN A 408 -11.81 21.82 9.84
CA GLN A 408 -12.94 22.64 10.23
C GLN A 408 -12.70 23.33 11.57
N GLU A 409 -12.97 24.64 11.63
CA GLU A 409 -13.24 25.32 12.90
C GLU A 409 -14.75 25.28 13.19
N LYS A 410 -15.11 25.31 14.47
CA LYS A 410 -16.52 25.31 14.87
C LYS A 410 -17.31 26.38 14.11
N ASP A 411 -18.43 25.96 13.51
CA ASP A 411 -19.36 26.82 12.75
C ASP A 411 -18.77 27.47 11.48
N LYS A 412 -17.59 27.04 10.99
CA LYS A 412 -17.00 27.50 9.73
C LYS A 412 -17.09 26.44 8.63
N ILE A 413 -17.06 26.91 7.38
CA ILE A 413 -16.92 26.04 6.20
C ILE A 413 -15.54 25.39 6.25
N PRO A 414 -15.41 24.07 5.97
CA PRO A 414 -14.13 23.39 5.97
C PRO A 414 -13.13 24.02 4.98
N GLU A 415 -11.90 24.18 5.43
CA GLU A 415 -10.79 24.64 4.61
C GLU A 415 -9.91 23.45 4.17
N ILE A 416 -9.31 23.55 2.99
CA ILE A 416 -8.36 22.56 2.49
C ILE A 416 -7.06 22.70 3.26
N PHE A 417 -6.66 21.64 3.94
CA PHE A 417 -5.40 21.63 4.68
C PHE A 417 -4.27 20.98 3.88
N TYR A 418 -4.51 19.80 3.32
CA TYR A 418 -3.49 19.02 2.62
C TYR A 418 -4.09 18.41 1.36
N ARG A 419 -3.48 18.71 0.22
CA ARG A 419 -3.73 18.08 -1.08
C ARG A 419 -2.45 17.37 -1.52
N THR A 420 -2.56 16.09 -1.84
CA THR A 420 -1.46 15.16 -2.20
C THR A 420 -0.45 15.72 -3.20
N ASN A 421 -0.88 16.57 -4.15
CA ASN A 421 -0.03 17.04 -5.24
C ASN A 421 0.67 18.40 -4.99
N GLU A 422 0.18 19.25 -4.07
CA GLU A 422 0.63 20.66 -3.97
C GLU A 422 1.38 21.00 -2.67
N THR A 423 0.92 20.46 -1.55
CA THR A 423 1.26 21.00 -0.23
C THR A 423 2.58 20.50 0.34
N PHE A 424 3.03 19.30 -0.04
CA PHE A 424 4.33 18.75 0.36
C PHE A 424 5.50 19.68 -0.01
N PHE A 425 5.53 20.19 -1.23
CA PHE A 425 6.56 21.12 -1.69
C PHE A 425 6.45 22.53 -1.13
N ARG A 426 5.24 22.94 -0.75
CA ARG A 426 5.01 24.20 -0.05
C ARG A 426 5.65 24.15 1.33
N LYS A 427 5.41 23.07 2.09
CA LYS A 427 6.02 22.86 3.40
C LYS A 427 7.54 22.70 3.34
N ILE A 428 8.10 21.99 2.35
CA ILE A 428 9.56 21.90 2.15
C ILE A 428 10.23 23.28 2.07
N HIS A 429 9.59 24.22 1.37
CA HIS A 429 10.06 25.59 1.25
C HIS A 429 9.94 26.37 2.57
N ASP A 430 8.81 26.21 3.28
CA ASP A 430 8.55 26.94 4.53
C ASP A 430 9.44 26.44 5.70
N PHE A 431 9.93 25.19 5.63
CA PHE A 431 10.91 24.62 6.55
C PHE A 431 12.38 24.95 6.21
N GLY A 432 12.64 25.81 5.22
CA GLY A 432 14.01 26.23 4.87
C GLY A 432 14.85 25.11 4.25
N ILE A 433 14.23 24.13 3.59
CA ILE A 433 14.97 23.11 2.83
C ILE A 433 15.45 23.74 1.52
N THR A 434 16.73 24.11 1.48
CA THR A 434 17.33 24.97 0.44
C THR A 434 17.66 24.27 -0.88
N LYS A 435 17.46 22.95 -1.00
CA LYS A 435 17.71 22.21 -2.24
C LYS A 435 16.66 21.13 -2.50
N VAL A 436 15.96 21.26 -3.62
CA VAL A 436 15.12 20.22 -4.23
C VAL A 436 15.49 20.14 -5.72
N LEU A 437 15.76 18.93 -6.21
CA LEU A 437 16.19 18.67 -7.60
C LEU A 437 15.02 18.14 -8.42
N ILE A 438 14.76 18.75 -9.58
CA ILE A 438 13.63 18.45 -10.47
C ILE A 438 14.15 18.37 -11.91
N TYR A 439 13.69 17.38 -12.68
CA TYR A 439 14.12 17.13 -14.06
C TYR A 439 12.92 17.18 -15.01
N ILE A 440 13.10 17.82 -16.18
CA ILE A 440 12.05 18.03 -17.20
C ILE A 440 12.56 17.58 -18.58
N ASN A 441 11.66 16.97 -19.36
CA ASN A 441 11.96 16.48 -20.70
C ASN A 441 12.14 17.63 -21.71
N LYS A 442 13.34 17.77 -22.26
CA LYS A 442 13.73 18.80 -23.25
C LYS A 442 13.10 18.65 -24.65
N GLU A 443 12.25 17.66 -24.94
CA GLU A 443 11.61 17.50 -26.26
C GLU A 443 10.15 17.91 -26.30
N ASN A 444 9.50 18.04 -25.14
CA ASN A 444 8.13 18.49 -25.14
C ASN A 444 8.12 20.02 -25.16
N ASN A 445 8.17 20.59 -26.37
CA ASN A 445 8.21 22.04 -26.59
C ASN A 445 7.03 22.78 -25.94
N GLU A 446 5.89 22.13 -25.77
CA GLU A 446 4.73 22.67 -25.05
C GLU A 446 4.96 22.70 -23.53
N LEU A 447 5.58 21.64 -22.98
CA LEU A 447 5.99 21.55 -21.58
C LEU A 447 7.18 22.46 -21.26
N ILE A 448 8.12 22.67 -22.19
CA ILE A 448 9.22 23.63 -22.08
C ILE A 448 8.69 25.06 -22.16
N LYS A 449 7.74 25.36 -23.05
CA LYS A 449 7.08 26.67 -23.10
C LYS A 449 6.25 26.92 -21.83
N LYS A 450 5.53 25.90 -21.33
CA LYS A 450 4.83 25.96 -20.03
C LYS A 450 5.82 26.13 -18.88
N PHE A 451 6.93 25.39 -18.84
CA PHE A 451 7.97 25.48 -17.81
C PHE A 451 8.70 26.82 -17.83
N ASN A 452 9.10 27.33 -18.99
CA ASN A 452 9.77 28.64 -19.11
C ASN A 452 8.82 29.79 -18.77
N SER A 453 7.52 29.67 -19.09
CA SER A 453 6.47 30.61 -18.65
C SER A 453 6.29 30.60 -17.12
N ILE A 454 6.41 29.43 -16.50
CA ILE A 454 6.36 29.22 -15.05
C ILE A 454 7.66 29.73 -14.37
N GLU A 455 8.83 29.48 -14.96
CA GLU A 455 10.13 29.97 -14.49
C GLU A 455 10.19 31.51 -14.49
N LEU A 456 9.66 32.16 -15.53
CA LEU A 456 9.57 33.63 -15.60
C LEU A 456 8.62 34.22 -14.55
N LYS A 457 7.52 33.54 -14.21
CA LYS A 457 6.60 33.95 -13.15
C LYS A 457 7.19 33.75 -11.75
N ILE A 458 7.95 32.67 -11.54
CA ILE A 458 8.69 32.40 -10.30
C ILE A 458 9.81 33.43 -10.09
N LYS A 459 10.58 33.77 -11.15
CA LYS A 459 11.60 34.84 -11.08
C LYS A 459 10.98 36.20 -10.74
N LYS A 460 9.79 36.53 -11.28
CA LYS A 460 9.07 37.77 -10.94
C LYS A 460 8.55 37.82 -9.50
N LEU A 461 8.26 36.68 -8.88
CA LEU A 461 7.83 36.58 -7.48
C LEU A 461 8.99 36.65 -6.49
N ILE A 462 10.18 36.17 -6.87
CA ILE A 462 11.40 36.18 -6.04
C ILE A 462 12.09 37.56 -6.04
N TYR A 463 11.98 38.32 -7.13
CA TYR A 463 12.64 39.63 -7.26
C TYR A 463 11.78 40.84 -6.85
N ASN A 464 10.51 40.65 -6.48
CA ASN A 464 9.59 41.71 -6.04
C ASN A 464 9.10 41.55 -4.59
N SER A 465 9.81 40.77 -3.77
CA SER A 465 9.64 40.70 -2.31
C SER A 465 10.82 41.33 -1.60
#